data_AF-A0A836U4E6-F1
#
_entry.id   AF-A0A836U4E6-F1
#
_cell.length_a   1.000
_cell.length_b   1.000
_cell.length_c   1.000
_cell.angle_alpha   90.00
_cell.angle_beta   90.00
_cell.angle_gamma   90.00
#
_symmetry.space_group_name_H-M   'P 1'
#
loop_
_entity.id
_entity.type
_entity.pdbx_description
1 polymer ?
#
loop_
_entity_poly.entity_id
_entity_poly.type
_entity_poly.pdbx_seq_one_letter_code
_entity_poly.pdbx_strand_id
1 'polypeptide(L)' 'WTWWYENGKKISEGKYKEGKEDGLWTEWYENGQMKEERNYKEGKEDGLWTQWYENGNIKKTSIYKNGEFIEQ' A
#
# COMPACT_ATOMS: atom_id res chain seq x y z
N TRP A 1 -4.21 -11.75 -1.91
CA TRP A 1 -4.58 -11.29 -3.26
C TRP A 1 -3.38 -10.61 -3.86
N THR A 2 -3.12 -10.90 -5.12
CA THR A 2 -1.95 -10.39 -5.83
C THR A 2 -2.37 -10.09 -7.25
N TRP A 3 -2.06 -8.89 -7.71
CA TRP A 3 -2.26 -8.46 -9.09
C TRP A 3 -0.92 -8.38 -9.79
N TRP A 4 -0.93 -8.68 -11.08
CA TRP A 4 0.27 -8.78 -11.90
C TRP A 4 0.10 -7.96 -13.17
N TYR A 5 1.17 -7.32 -13.60
CA TYR A 5 1.30 -6.73 -14.92
C TYR A 5 1.38 -7.84 -15.96
N GLU A 6 1.12 -7.52 -17.23
CA GLU A 6 1.24 -8.47 -18.34
C GLU A 6 2.65 -9.07 -18.46
N ASN A 7 3.66 -8.31 -18.04
CA ASN A 7 5.07 -8.73 -18.00
C ASN A 7 5.40 -9.69 -16.83
N GLY A 8 4.43 -10.06 -16.00
CA GLY A 8 4.60 -10.98 -14.88
C GLY A 8 5.18 -10.36 -13.60
N LYS A 9 5.39 -9.04 -13.54
CA LYS A 9 5.74 -8.33 -12.30
C LYS A 9 4.49 -8.01 -11.47
N LYS A 10 4.64 -7.90 -10.14
CA LYS A 10 3.52 -7.55 -9.26
C LYS A 10 3.10 -6.10 -9.46
N ILE A 11 1.80 -5.85 -9.48
CA ILE A 11 1.19 -4.51 -9.40
C ILE A 11 0.91 -4.18 -7.94
N SER A 12 0.27 -5.11 -7.24
CA SER A 12 -0.19 -4.93 -5.87
C SER A 12 -0.35 -6.28 -5.17
N GLU A 13 -0.15 -6.31 -3.87
CA GLU A 13 -0.46 -7.46 -3.05
C GLU A 13 -0.92 -7.07 -1.66
N GLY A 14 -1.79 -7.91 -1.10
CA GLY A 14 -2.32 -7.73 0.23
C GLY A 14 -3.28 -8.84 0.61
N LYS A 15 -3.92 -8.71 1.76
CA LYS A 15 -4.90 -9.69 2.24
C LYS A 15 -6.25 -9.02 2.41
N TYR A 16 -7.28 -9.83 2.21
CA TYR A 16 -8.64 -9.49 2.61
C TYR A 16 -9.04 -10.41 3.75
N LYS A 17 -9.74 -9.85 4.72
CA LYS A 17 -10.42 -10.54 5.80
C LYS A 17 -11.89 -10.12 5.77
N GLU A 18 -12.80 -11.09 5.73
CA GLU A 18 -14.25 -10.83 5.68
C GLU A 18 -14.67 -9.92 4.51
N GLY A 19 -13.98 -10.05 3.37
CA GLY A 19 -14.25 -9.25 2.17
C GLY A 19 -13.69 -7.82 2.20
N LYS A 20 -12.91 -7.45 3.23
CA LYS A 20 -12.29 -6.12 3.38
C LYS A 20 -10.78 -6.21 3.49
N GLU A 21 -10.07 -5.17 3.07
CA GLU A 21 -8.61 -5.08 3.18
C GLU A 21 -8.17 -5.21 4.64
N ASP A 22 -7.15 -6.04 4.88
CA ASP A 22 -6.64 -6.32 6.22
C ASP A 22 -5.13 -6.54 6.19
N GLY A 23 -4.41 -5.78 7.01
CA GLY A 23 -2.96 -5.77 7.11
C GLY A 23 -2.26 -4.90 6.07
N LEU A 24 -0.99 -5.22 5.81
CA LEU A 24 -0.15 -4.48 4.87
C LEU A 24 -0.56 -4.76 3.43
N TRP A 25 -0.69 -3.68 2.68
CA TRP A 25 -0.86 -3.65 1.25
C TRP A 25 0.33 -2.96 0.62
N THR A 26 0.89 -3.58 -0.42
CA THR A 26 2.04 -3.06 -1.14
C THR A 26 1.69 -2.93 -2.61
N GLU A 27 2.05 -1.80 -3.22
CA GLU A 27 2.01 -1.58 -4.66
C GLU A 27 3.41 -1.34 -5.21
N TRP A 28 3.60 -1.75 -6.46
CA TRP A 28 4.84 -1.54 -7.20
C TRP A 28 4.59 -0.77 -8.49
N TYR A 29 5.60 -0.03 -8.92
CA TYR A 29 5.70 0.48 -10.28
C TYR A 29 6.04 -0.66 -11.25
N GLU A 30 5.80 -0.45 -12.53
CA GLU A 30 6.12 -1.44 -13.57
C GLU A 30 7.63 -1.75 -13.67
N ASN A 31 8.48 -0.80 -13.24
CA ASN A 31 9.91 -1.05 -13.12
C ASN A 31 10.25 -2.08 -12.01
N GLY A 32 9.31 -2.39 -11.12
CA GLY A 32 9.43 -3.34 -10.00
C GLY A 32 9.80 -2.68 -8.67
N GLN A 33 10.03 -1.36 -8.67
CA GLN A 33 10.26 -0.61 -7.45
C GLN A 33 8.96 -0.38 -6.69
N MET A 34 9.10 -0.22 -5.37
CA MET A 34 7.96 0.03 -4.50
C MET A 34 7.36 1.40 -4.83
N LYS A 35 6.04 1.41 -4.96
CA LYS A 35 5.25 2.62 -5.21
C LYS A 35 4.59 3.08 -3.94
N GLU A 36 4.03 2.14 -3.19
CA GLU A 36 3.22 2.45 -2.02
C GLU A 36 3.12 1.28 -1.04
N GLU A 37 3.09 1.58 0.25
CA GLU A 37 2.81 0.64 1.32
C GLU A 37 1.82 1.27 2.28
N ARG A 38 0.73 0.56 2.55
CA ARG A 38 -0.38 1.08 3.31
C ARG A 38 -0.96 -0.01 4.20
N ASN A 39 -1.21 0.33 5.45
CA ASN A 39 -1.82 -0.60 6.40
C ASN A 39 -3.33 -0.40 6.44
N TYR A 40 -4.07 -1.51 6.40
CA TYR A 40 -5.51 -1.53 6.50
C TYR A 40 -5.99 -2.37 7.67
N LYS A 41 -7.13 -1.99 8.24
CA LYS A 41 -7.88 -2.76 9.21
C LYS A 41 -9.37 -2.61 8.90
N GLU A 42 -10.04 -3.74 8.67
CA GLU A 42 -11.47 -3.77 8.33
C GLU A 42 -11.82 -2.84 7.15
N GLY A 43 -10.95 -2.78 6.14
CA GLY A 43 -11.14 -1.98 4.93
C GLY A 43 -10.83 -0.49 5.09
N LYS A 44 -10.32 -0.06 6.25
CA LYS A 44 -9.93 1.34 6.50
C LYS A 44 -8.43 1.45 6.71
N GLU A 45 -7.86 2.57 6.31
CA GLU A 45 -6.44 2.86 6.53
C GLU A 45 -6.17 2.96 8.05
N ASP A 46 -5.25 2.15 8.55
CA ASP A 46 -4.91 2.11 9.97
C ASP A 46 -3.43 1.77 10.14
N GLY A 47 -2.61 2.80 10.35
CA GLY A 47 -1.17 2.70 10.49
C GLY A 47 -0.40 3.60 9.54
N LEU A 48 0.86 3.24 9.29
CA LEU A 48 1.74 3.99 8.40
C LEU A 48 1.32 3.79 6.95
N TRP A 49 1.27 4.91 6.24
CA TRP A 49 1.23 5.01 4.79
C TRP A 49 2.55 5.60 4.30
N THR A 50 3.23 4.90 3.41
CA THR A 50 4.44 5.39 2.74
C THR A 50 4.26 5.34 1.24
N GLN A 51 4.64 6.42 0.57
CA GLN A 51 4.69 6.51 -0.89
C GLN A 51 6.12 6.84 -1.32
N TRP A 52 6.57 6.21 -2.40
CA TRP A 52 7.88 6.44 -3.00
C TRP A 52 7.75 7.00 -4.41
N TYR A 53 8.82 7.62 -4.89
CA TYR A 53 9.01 7.91 -6.31
C TYR A 53 9.54 6.67 -7.04
N GLU A 54 9.46 6.66 -8.37
CA GLU A 54 10.03 5.59 -9.23
C GLU A 54 11.56 5.42 -9.16
N ASN A 55 12.26 6.28 -8.41
CA ASN A 55 13.68 6.15 -8.11
C ASN A 55 13.96 5.51 -6.73
N GLY A 56 12.90 5.15 -5.98
CA GLY A 56 12.99 4.53 -4.66
C GLY A 56 13.11 5.51 -3.50
N ASN A 57 13.17 6.82 -3.76
CA ASN A 57 13.17 7.82 -2.69
C ASN A 57 11.77 7.99 -2.10
N ILE A 58 11.70 8.17 -0.78
CA ILE A 58 10.44 8.45 -0.09
C ILE A 58 9.89 9.77 -0.62
N LYS A 59 8.64 9.72 -1.08
CA LYS A 59 7.87 10.87 -1.52
C LYS A 59 7.04 11.44 -0.39
N LYS A 60 6.40 10.57 0.40
CA LYS A 60 5.52 10.97 1.49
C LYS A 60 5.41 9.84 2.52
N THR A 61 5.36 10.23 3.79
CA THR A 61 4.89 9.37 4.88
C THR A 61 3.70 10.03 5.57
N SER A 62 2.76 9.23 6.04
CA SER A 62 1.55 9.71 6.73
C SER A 62 1.05 8.62 7.67
N ILE A 63 0.42 9.00 8.77
CA ILE A 63 -0.18 8.04 9.70
C ILE A 63 -1.69 8.18 9.59
N TYR A 64 -2.39 7.06 9.51
CA TYR A 64 -3.85 7.01 9.52
C TYR A 64 -4.34 6.20 10.70
N LYS A 65 -5.53 6.55 11.19
CA LYS A 65 -6.25 5.75 12.18
C LYS A 65 -7.71 5.69 11.79
N ASN A 66 -8.24 4.48 11.66
CA ASN A 66 -9.63 4.26 11.25
C ASN A 66 -10.06 5.06 9.99
N GLY A 67 -9.14 5.27 9.04
CA GLY A 67 -9.36 6.04 7.81
C GLY A 67 -9.13 7.55 7.92
N GLU A 68 -8.77 8.06 9.10
CA GLU A 68 -8.50 9.49 9.30
C GLU A 68 -6.99 9.75 9.32
N PHE A 69 -6.56 10.76 8.56
CA PHE A 69 -5.18 11.23 8.58
C PHE A 69 -4.87 11.85 9.95
N ILE A 70 -3.78 11.39 10.54
CA ILE A 70 -3.19 11.97 11.75
C ILE A 70 -2.07 12.90 11.30
N GLU A 71 -2.31 14.21 11.47
CA GLU A 71 -1.26 15.21 11.36
C GLU A 71 -0.23 14.99 12.49
N GLN A 72 1.05 15.12 12.13
CA GLN A 72 2.17 14.83 13.03
C GLN A 72 2.62 16.08 13.77
#